data_AF-A0A9D4PNG1-F1
#
_entry.id   AF-A0A9D4PNG1-F1
#
_cell.length_a   1.000
_cell.length_b   1.000
_cell.length_c   1.000
_cell.angle_alpha   90.00
_cell.angle_beta   90.00
_cell.angle_gamma   90.00
#
_symmetry.space_group_name_H-M   'P 1'
#
loop_
_entity.id
_entity.type
_entity.pdbx_description
1 polymer ?
#
loop_
_entity_poly.entity_id
_entity_poly.type
_entity_poly.pdbx_seq_one_letter_code
_entity_poly.pdbx_strand_id
1 'polypeptide(L)' 'MAAKSDTLVTSQSRNVHIVKLLIELVRNYLVLYDKPHPKHKDSLLKDDLWNKIGNELGLTASTSLSIAM' A
#
# COMPACT_ATOMS: atom_id res chain seq x y z
N MET A 1 16.36 27.29 -27.19
CA MET A 1 15.73 25.96 -27.11
C MET A 1 15.80 25.48 -25.67
N ALA A 2 14.67 25.40 -24.95
CA ALA A 2 14.63 24.87 -23.59
C ALA A 2 14.13 23.42 -23.62
N ALA A 3 14.99 22.48 -23.23
CA ALA A 3 14.62 21.09 -23.01
C ALA A 3 13.96 20.98 -21.62
N LYS A 4 12.67 20.60 -21.60
CA LYS A 4 11.92 20.24 -20.39
C LYS A 4 11.08 19.02 -20.72
N SER A 5 11.72 17.86 -20.79
CA SER A 5 11.04 16.61 -21.16
C SER A 5 11.50 15.40 -20.37
N ASP A 6 11.98 15.55 -19.12
CA ASP A 6 12.55 14.39 -18.39
C ASP A 6 12.09 14.22 -16.93
N THR A 7 11.08 14.96 -16.46
CA THR A 7 10.71 14.91 -15.03
C THR A 7 9.34 14.29 -14.72
N LEU A 8 8.62 13.74 -15.72
CA LEU A 8 7.25 13.22 -15.50
C LEU A 8 7.09 11.70 -15.67
N VAL A 9 8.09 10.98 -16.20
CA VAL A 9 8.00 9.52 -16.41
C VAL A 9 8.21 8.71 -15.13
N THR A 10 8.96 9.22 -14.16
CA THR A 10 9.33 8.48 -12.94
C THR A 10 8.24 8.43 -11.86
N SER A 11 7.24 9.31 -11.92
CA SER A 11 6.14 9.39 -10.93
C SER A 11 5.00 8.41 -11.21
N GLN A 12 4.70 8.19 -12.49
CA GLN A 12 3.67 7.23 -12.93
C GLN A 12 4.16 5.78 -12.75
N SER A 13 5.44 5.52 -13.04
CA SER A 13 6.03 4.18 -13.02
C SER A 13 6.17 3.60 -11.60
N ARG A 14 6.49 4.44 -10.60
CA ARG A 14 6.57 4.02 -9.19
C ARG A 14 5.21 3.59 -8.64
N ASN A 15 4.13 4.31 -8.97
CA ASN A 15 2.78 3.95 -8.52
C ASN A 15 2.34 2.58 -9.05
N VAL A 16 2.59 2.30 -10.34
CA VAL A 16 2.27 1.00 -10.94
C VAL A 16 3.03 -0.14 -10.26
N HIS A 17 4.28 0.10 -9.87
CA HIS A 17 5.09 -0.90 -9.19
C HIS A 17 4.58 -1.19 -7.76
N ILE A 18 4.25 -0.15 -6.99
CA ILE A 18 3.72 -0.28 -5.62
C ILE A 18 2.38 -1.03 -5.63
N VAL A 19 1.48 -0.71 -6.56
CA VAL A 19 0.17 -1.38 -6.67
C VAL A 19 0.33 -2.87 -6.98
N LYS A 20 1.30 -3.26 -7.82
CA LYS A 20 1.58 -4.67 -8.12
C LYS A 20 2.06 -5.43 -6.87
N LEU A 21 3.03 -4.87 -6.15
CA LEU A 21 3.54 -5.45 -4.92
C LEU A 21 2.45 -5.57 -3.85
N LEU A 22 1.59 -4.56 -3.72
CA LEU A 22 0.44 -4.59 -2.83
C LEU A 22 -0.50 -5.76 -3.14
N ILE A 23 -0.85 -5.96 -4.41
CA ILE A 23 -1.73 -7.06 -4.84
C ILE A 23 -1.08 -8.42 -4.56
N GLU A 24 0.22 -8.58 -4.79
CA GLU A 24 0.96 -9.82 -4.50
C GLU A 24 0.98 -10.12 -2.99
N LEU A 25 1.23 -9.10 -2.16
CA LEU A 25 1.21 -9.25 -0.71
C LEU A 25 -0.18 -9.59 -0.18
N VAL A 26 -1.22 -8.88 -0.63
CA VAL A 26 -2.61 -9.13 -0.22
C VAL A 26 -3.06 -10.53 -0.63
N ARG A 27 -2.63 -11.03 -1.80
CA ARG A 27 -2.94 -12.40 -2.25
C ARG A 27 -2.44 -13.49 -1.32
N ASN A 28 -1.31 -13.27 -0.63
CA ASN A 28 -0.78 -14.21 0.36
C ASN A 28 -1.64 -14.31 1.63
N TYR A 29 -2.52 -13.34 1.88
CA TYR A 29 -3.40 -13.32 3.05
C TYR A 29 -4.86 -13.45 2.64
N LEU A 30 -5.30 -14.69 2.37
CA LEU A 30 -6.69 -15.03 2.03
C LEU A 30 -7.71 -14.40 2.98
N VAL A 31 -7.39 -14.35 4.28
CA VAL A 31 -8.24 -13.74 5.32
C VAL A 31 -8.65 -12.28 5.04
N LEU A 32 -7.87 -11.53 4.25
CA LEU A 32 -8.18 -10.15 3.90
C LEU A 32 -9.33 -10.04 2.87
N TYR A 33 -9.43 -10.97 1.93
CA TYR A 33 -10.36 -10.88 0.79
C TYR A 33 -11.35 -12.05 0.66
N ASP A 34 -11.05 -13.19 1.29
CA ASP A 34 -11.85 -14.39 1.24
C ASP A 34 -12.98 -14.33 2.28
N LYS A 35 -14.19 -13.99 1.80
CA LYS A 35 -15.42 -13.89 2.60
C LYS A 35 -15.79 -15.18 3.37
N PRO A 36 -15.64 -16.40 2.82
CA PRO A 36 -15.92 -17.63 3.57
C PRO A 36 -14.87 -17.94 4.64
N HIS A 37 -13.74 -17.24 4.68
CA HIS A 37 -12.69 -17.53 5.66
C HIS A 37 -13.19 -17.22 7.08
N PRO A 38 -13.08 -18.16 8.04
CA PRO A 38 -13.63 -17.99 9.39
C PRO A 38 -13.04 -16.79 10.14
N LYS A 39 -11.77 -16.48 9.86
CA LYS A 39 -11.07 -15.30 10.42
C LYS A 39 -11.32 -13.99 9.68
N HIS A 40 -12.13 -13.98 8.62
CA HIS A 40 -12.41 -12.76 7.86
C HIS A 40 -13.20 -11.73 8.66
N LYS A 41 -13.94 -12.19 9.68
CA LYS A 41 -14.69 -11.34 10.61
C LYS A 41 -13.79 -10.73 11.70
N ASP A 42 -12.56 -11.19 11.84
CA ASP A 42 -11.61 -10.67 12.82
C ASP A 42 -10.98 -9.37 12.30
N SER A 43 -11.65 -8.25 12.56
CA SER A 43 -11.18 -6.92 12.14
C SER A 43 -9.78 -6.59 12.70
N LEU A 44 -9.50 -6.95 13.95
CA LEU A 44 -8.18 -6.74 14.56
C LEU A 44 -7.06 -7.47 13.81
N LEU A 45 -7.33 -8.69 13.34
CA LEU A 45 -6.37 -9.49 12.58
C LEU A 45 -6.17 -8.92 11.17
N LYS A 46 -7.22 -8.33 10.57
CA LYS A 46 -7.11 -7.61 9.30
C LYS A 46 -6.27 -6.35 9.44
N ASP A 47 -6.49 -5.56 10.49
CA ASP A 47 -5.69 -4.35 10.77
C ASP A 47 -4.20 -4.69 10.97
N ASP A 48 -3.89 -5.72 11.73
CA ASP A 48 -2.51 -6.18 11.94
C ASP A 48 -1.84 -6.60 10.62
N LEU A 49 -2.58 -7.34 9.77
CA LEU A 49 -2.10 -7.74 8.45
C LEU A 49 -1.91 -6.56 7.49
N TRP A 50 -2.82 -5.59 7.48
CA TRP A 50 -2.66 -4.38 6.69
C TRP A 50 -1.46 -3.55 7.14
N ASN A 51 -1.24 -3.42 8.46
CA ASN A 51 -0.06 -2.77 9.01
C ASN A 51 1.22 -3.50 8.60
N LYS A 52 1.22 -4.83 8.65
CA LYS A 52 2.35 -5.65 8.19
C LYS A 52 2.63 -5.43 6.70
N ILE A 53 1.60 -5.45 5.85
CA ILE A 53 1.74 -5.20 4.41
C ILE A 53 2.26 -3.76 4.15
N GLY A 54 1.74 -2.76 4.86
CA GLY A 54 2.22 -1.38 4.76
C GLY A 54 3.70 -1.24 5.13
N ASN A 55 4.13 -1.91 6.22
CA ASN A 55 5.52 -1.93 6.65
C ASN A 55 6.44 -2.62 5.62
N GLU A 56 6.03 -3.75 5.05
CA GLU A 56 6.77 -4.46 3.99
C GLU A 56 6.92 -3.61 2.72
N LEU A 57 5.92 -2.78 2.40
CA LEU A 57 5.97 -1.86 1.26
C LEU A 57 6.79 -0.58 1.55
N GLY A 58 7.30 -0.41 2.77
CA GLY A 58 7.92 0.85 3.21
C GLY A 58 6.94 2.03 3.21
N LEU A 59 5.64 1.74 3.10
CA LEU A 59 4.54 2.68 3.26
C LEU A 59 4.25 2.76 4.75
N THR A 60 5.20 3.30 5.52
CA THR A 60 4.84 3.78 6.84
C THR A 60 3.78 4.84 6.61
N ALA A 61 2.65 4.78 7.33
CA ALA A 61 1.68 5.85 7.31
C ALA A 61 2.42 7.11 7.77
N SER A 62 2.94 7.88 6.80
CA SER A 62 3.57 9.17 7.06
C SER A 62 2.42 10.09 7.43
N THR A 63 2.02 10.02 8.71
CA THR A 63 1.35 11.09 9.44
C THR A 63 2.33 12.25 9.51
N SER A 64 2.55 12.88 8.37
CA SER A 64 3.25 14.14 8.20
C SER A 64 2.32 15.09 7.45
N LEU A 65 1.12 15.26 7.99
CA LEU A 65 0.47 16.56 7.91
C LEU A 65 0.52 17.14 9.31
N SER A 66 1.58 17.90 9.58
CA SER A 66 1.63 18.83 10.70
C SER A 66 0.45 19.78 10.55
N ILE A 67 -0.66 19.50 11.21
CA ILE A 67 -1.63 20.54 11.55
C ILE A 67 -0.93 21.31 12.66
N ALA A 68 -0.19 22.34 12.28
CA ALA A 68 0.19 23.38 13.20
C ALA A 68 -1.11 23.94 13.80
N MET A 69 -1.26 23.79 15.11
CA MET A 69 -2.26 24.48 15.91
C MET A 69 -1.52 25.31 16.96
#